data_AF-A0A2N8TXJ5-F1
#
_entry.id   AF-A0A2N8TXJ5-F1
#
_cell.length_a   1.000
_cell.length_b   1.000
_cell.length_c   1.000
_cell.angle_alpha   90.00
_cell.angle_beta   90.00
_cell.angle_gamma   90.00
#
_symmetry.space_group_name_H-M   'P 1'
#
loop_
_entity.id
_entity.type
_entity.pdbx_description
1 polymer ?
#
loop_
_entity_poly.entity_id
_entity_poly.type
_entity_poly.pdbx_seq_one_letter_code
_entity_poly.pdbx_strand_id
1 'polypeptide(L)'
;MVVYVFGDSTEGFHAFGALTDFLTERDTFVVSCEAEAEATRCSFPNAQVRVIPIPLVDQFKVSDSDHHARLDTPRLAYVGRVSEQKNLHTLLFALWILAAFGREPRVALDVYGGEDNLGSPNMGLKYPNYATYLQGLSELLGLSRTVTWHGLKSRDWLFDNVHLEPHILVSPTLHSDENFGSSVLASLVNGHQVVTTAWGGHLGFQEWFPQQLTLVPVHRSTMGPVVNPVSLAHAIQMATHRMRGITVDAAILHRARAEFSEKGVARRSHEILDRPTGGSAPLKKSSIQHEIDERRSLFGATRKIYTSYEDPIAQGFFEIYGMKEQIFFDKHADYTLAPWVSYSDNVLCIDDPHRGRQSFLVDARAAEPMDVAMCPSMDVCRLPESLVSALVAQGYAFPIPLNHSAKVGENSGVVRRTL
;
A
#
# COMPACT_ATOMS: atom_id res chain seq x y z
N MET A 1 29.42 -11.82 12.29
CA MET A 1 28.09 -11.63 12.88
C MET A 1 27.00 -11.84 11.82
N VAL A 2 25.85 -12.39 12.23
CA VAL A 2 24.60 -12.37 11.45
C VAL A 2 23.73 -11.26 12.04
N VAL A 3 23.24 -10.37 11.19
CA VAL A 3 22.47 -9.18 11.58
C VAL A 3 21.13 -9.23 10.86
N TYR A 4 20.03 -9.35 11.57
CA TYR A 4 18.71 -9.30 10.97
C TYR A 4 18.26 -7.84 10.84
N VAL A 5 17.83 -7.44 9.65
CA VAL A 5 17.35 -6.11 9.30
C VAL A 5 15.91 -6.27 8.83
N PHE A 6 14.98 -5.63 9.55
CA PHE A 6 13.56 -5.67 9.23
C PHE A 6 12.98 -4.25 9.31
N GLY A 7 12.74 -3.64 8.16
CA GLY A 7 12.24 -2.27 8.02
C GLY A 7 13.31 -1.18 8.16
N ASP A 8 14.40 -1.49 8.86
CA ASP A 8 15.43 -0.52 9.25
C ASP A 8 16.21 0.12 8.10
N SER A 9 16.25 -0.49 6.91
CA SER A 9 16.97 0.11 5.77
C SER A 9 16.37 1.46 5.35
N THR A 10 15.04 1.59 5.43
CA THR A 10 14.34 2.86 5.15
C THR A 10 14.27 3.79 6.35
N GLU A 11 14.59 3.27 7.54
CA GLU A 11 14.83 4.05 8.75
C GLU A 11 16.33 4.32 8.96
N GLY A 12 17.17 4.15 7.93
CA GLY A 12 18.59 4.48 8.00
C GLY A 12 19.35 3.77 9.12
N PHE A 13 18.99 2.52 9.42
CA PHE A 13 19.62 1.69 10.45
C PHE A 13 19.59 2.32 11.85
N HIS A 14 18.56 3.10 12.17
CA HIS A 14 18.42 3.77 13.46
C HIS A 14 18.54 2.81 14.64
N ALA A 15 17.87 1.65 14.58
CA ALA A 15 17.89 0.65 15.65
C ALA A 15 19.30 0.09 15.95
N PHE A 16 20.24 0.22 15.02
CA PHE A 16 21.61 -0.27 15.17
C PHE A 16 22.52 0.71 15.90
N GLY A 17 22.20 2.01 15.91
CA GLY A 17 23.03 3.04 16.54
C GLY A 17 24.50 2.93 16.09
N ALA A 18 25.42 2.95 17.06
CA ALA A 18 26.86 2.82 16.79
C ALA A 18 27.31 1.41 16.36
N LEU A 19 26.43 0.40 16.39
CA LEU A 19 26.79 -0.97 16.02
C LEU A 19 27.35 -1.04 14.60
N THR A 20 26.82 -0.22 13.68
CA THR A 20 27.27 -0.18 12.28
C THR A 20 28.75 0.13 12.13
N ASP A 21 29.35 0.84 13.09
CA ASP A 21 30.75 1.27 13.04
C ASP A 21 31.71 0.13 13.44
N PHE A 22 31.18 -0.95 14.03
CA PHE A 22 31.94 -2.16 14.39
C PHE A 22 31.70 -3.31 13.41
N LEU A 23 30.80 -3.13 12.44
CA LEU A 23 30.53 -4.11 11.40
C LEU A 23 31.63 -4.12 10.35
N THR A 24 31.71 -5.24 9.66
CA THR A 24 32.69 -5.55 8.64
C THR A 24 31.99 -6.07 7.38
N GLU A 25 32.70 -6.09 6.25
CA GLU A 25 32.18 -6.67 5.00
C GLU A 25 31.90 -8.18 5.07
N ARG A 26 32.29 -8.84 6.17
CA ARG A 26 32.01 -10.26 6.43
C ARG A 26 30.77 -10.48 7.27
N ASP A 27 30.21 -9.43 7.86
CA ASP A 27 28.94 -9.52 8.54
C ASP A 27 27.84 -9.71 7.51
N THR A 28 26.92 -10.63 7.82
CA THR A 28 25.82 -10.96 6.90
C THR A 28 24.57 -10.29 7.41
N PHE A 29 24.03 -9.40 6.60
CA PHE A 29 22.74 -8.78 6.79
C PHE A 29 21.69 -9.73 6.23
N VAL A 30 20.78 -10.17 7.08
CA VAL A 30 19.62 -10.98 6.73
C VAL A 30 18.42 -10.06 6.65
N VAL A 31 17.82 -9.99 5.46
CA VAL A 31 16.65 -9.16 5.16
C VAL A 31 15.49 -10.05 4.71
N SER A 32 14.28 -9.52 4.71
CA SER A 32 13.08 -10.30 4.41
C SER A 32 12.67 -10.32 2.94
N CYS A 33 13.15 -9.37 2.14
CA CYS A 33 12.85 -9.26 0.71
C CYS A 33 13.99 -8.62 -0.10
N GLU A 34 13.90 -8.71 -1.43
CA GLU A 34 14.90 -8.14 -2.34
C GLU A 34 14.94 -6.60 -2.32
N ALA A 35 13.79 -5.92 -2.15
CA ALA A 35 13.76 -4.47 -2.01
C ALA A 35 14.57 -3.99 -0.80
N GLU A 36 14.44 -4.70 0.33
CA GLU A 36 15.22 -4.45 1.53
C GLU A 36 16.70 -4.79 1.34
N ALA A 37 17.00 -5.82 0.53
CA ALA A 37 18.37 -6.18 0.19
C ALA A 37 19.06 -5.08 -0.63
N GLU A 38 18.36 -4.55 -1.64
CA GLU A 38 18.83 -3.43 -2.45
C GLU A 38 18.98 -2.16 -1.62
N ALA A 39 18.01 -1.84 -0.75
CA ALA A 39 18.10 -0.72 0.17
C ALA A 39 19.30 -0.84 1.13
N THR A 40 19.56 -2.05 1.66
CA THR A 40 20.74 -2.32 2.50
C THR A 40 22.04 -2.07 1.74
N ARG A 41 22.14 -2.54 0.49
CA ARG A 41 23.34 -2.32 -0.36
C ARG A 41 23.50 -0.85 -0.77
N CYS A 42 22.40 -0.11 -0.88
CA CYS A 42 22.42 1.33 -1.11
C CYS A 42 23.09 2.07 0.06
N SER A 43 22.82 1.66 1.30
CA SER A 43 23.47 2.20 2.50
C SER A 43 24.89 1.67 2.71
N PHE A 44 25.12 0.38 2.44
CA PHE A 44 26.37 -0.32 2.70
C PHE A 44 26.83 -1.15 1.48
N PRO A 45 27.57 -0.55 0.53
CA PRO A 45 27.86 -1.18 -0.75
C PRO A 45 28.71 -2.46 -0.69
N ASN A 46 29.47 -2.67 0.38
CA ASN A 46 30.27 -3.88 0.60
C ASN A 46 29.61 -4.85 1.61
N ALA A 47 28.35 -4.64 1.99
CA ALA A 47 27.62 -5.56 2.86
C ALA A 47 27.34 -6.89 2.16
N GLN A 48 27.54 -8.00 2.88
CA GLN A 48 26.97 -9.28 2.47
C GLN A 48 25.50 -9.31 2.87
N VAL A 49 24.61 -9.41 1.88
CA VAL A 49 23.17 -9.46 2.12
C VAL A 49 22.60 -10.81 1.69
N ARG A 50 21.69 -11.35 2.51
CA ARG A 50 20.95 -12.59 2.26
C ARG A 50 19.47 -12.34 2.50
N VAL A 51 18.64 -12.73 1.54
CA VAL A 51 17.19 -12.68 1.68
C VAL A 51 16.71 -13.98 2.30
N ILE A 52 16.17 -13.89 3.52
CA ILE A 52 15.53 -14.99 4.22
C ILE A 52 14.14 -14.50 4.64
N PRO A 53 13.06 -15.10 4.12
CA PRO A 53 11.71 -14.63 4.40
C PRO A 53 11.36 -14.79 5.89
N ILE A 54 10.39 -14.00 6.37
CA ILE A 54 9.87 -14.14 7.73
C ILE A 54 9.00 -15.41 7.79
N PRO A 55 9.24 -16.32 8.73
CA PRO A 55 8.45 -17.55 8.81
C PRO A 55 7.02 -17.25 9.27
N LEU A 56 6.06 -17.98 8.70
CA LEU A 56 4.68 -18.03 9.20
C LEU A 56 4.58 -19.00 10.40
N VAL A 57 5.18 -18.59 11.53
CA VAL A 57 5.13 -19.33 12.82
C VAL A 57 3.66 -19.52 13.23
N ASP A 58 3.24 -20.77 13.45
CA ASP A 58 1.88 -21.20 13.87
C ASP A 58 0.71 -20.85 12.93
N GLN A 59 1.00 -20.41 11.70
CA GLN A 59 0.01 -19.78 10.80
C GLN A 59 -0.40 -20.66 9.62
N PHE A 60 0.04 -21.92 9.58
CA PHE A 60 -0.39 -22.91 8.60
C PHE A 60 -1.62 -23.70 9.06
N LYS A 61 -2.58 -23.04 9.72
CA LYS A 61 -3.93 -23.61 9.74
C LYS A 61 -4.39 -23.61 8.29
N VAL A 62 -4.59 -24.80 7.74
CA VAL A 62 -5.09 -25.00 6.39
C VAL A 62 -6.57 -25.30 6.51
N SER A 63 -7.37 -24.71 5.63
CA SER A 63 -8.77 -25.13 5.52
C SER A 63 -8.81 -26.60 5.09
N ASP A 64 -9.28 -27.48 5.96
CA ASP A 64 -9.52 -28.90 5.65
C ASP A 64 -10.74 -29.11 4.73
N SER A 65 -11.42 -28.01 4.37
CA SER A 65 -12.73 -28.05 3.74
C SER A 65 -12.66 -27.56 2.29
N ASP A 66 -13.25 -28.35 1.39
CA ASP A 66 -13.66 -27.93 0.04
C ASP A 66 -14.83 -26.92 0.10
N HIS A 67 -14.79 -25.95 1.03
CA HIS A 67 -15.80 -24.91 1.18
C HIS A 67 -15.66 -23.87 0.05
N HIS A 68 -15.85 -24.31 -1.19
CA HIS A 68 -16.16 -23.46 -2.34
C HIS A 68 -17.65 -23.15 -2.39
N ALA A 69 -18.26 -22.80 -1.25
CA ALA A 69 -19.59 -22.23 -1.28
C ALA A 69 -19.51 -20.93 -2.07
N ARG A 70 -20.20 -20.87 -3.21
CA ARG A 70 -20.30 -19.63 -4.00
C ARG A 70 -20.97 -18.59 -3.13
N LEU A 71 -20.20 -17.64 -2.62
CA LEU A 71 -20.76 -16.45 -1.98
C LEU A 71 -21.42 -15.61 -3.08
N ASP A 72 -22.68 -15.24 -2.86
CA ASP A 72 -23.42 -14.36 -3.77
C ASP A 72 -22.71 -12.99 -3.92
N THR A 73 -22.13 -12.51 -2.82
CA THR A 73 -21.34 -11.27 -2.75
C THR A 73 -19.89 -11.57 -2.38
N PRO A 74 -18.92 -11.27 -3.25
CA PRO A 74 -17.50 -11.39 -2.94
C PRO A 74 -17.11 -10.53 -1.73
N ARG A 75 -16.47 -11.16 -0.75
CA ARG A 75 -15.98 -10.54 0.47
C ARG A 75 -14.52 -10.12 0.30
N LEU A 76 -14.24 -8.84 0.49
CA LEU A 76 -12.90 -8.28 0.60
C LEU A 76 -12.52 -8.22 2.08
N ALA A 77 -11.26 -8.51 2.39
CA ALA A 77 -10.72 -8.35 3.74
C ALA A 77 -9.46 -7.48 3.72
N TYR A 78 -9.40 -6.49 4.60
CA TYR A 78 -8.15 -5.84 4.99
C TYR A 78 -7.77 -6.33 6.39
N VAL A 79 -6.52 -6.75 6.57
CA VAL A 79 -6.00 -7.24 7.86
C VAL A 79 -4.65 -6.59 8.16
N GLY A 80 -4.65 -5.61 9.06
CA GLY A 80 -3.43 -4.89 9.44
C GLY A 80 -3.69 -3.70 10.35
N ARG A 81 -2.64 -2.99 10.76
CA ARG A 81 -2.76 -1.70 11.49
C ARG A 81 -3.57 -0.71 10.65
N VAL A 82 -4.36 0.16 11.26
CA VAL A 82 -5.03 1.26 10.58
C VAL A 82 -4.14 2.48 10.69
N SER A 83 -3.38 2.77 9.64
CA SER A 83 -2.54 3.97 9.57
C SER A 83 -2.51 4.55 8.16
N GLU A 84 -2.08 5.79 8.07
CA GLU A 84 -2.02 6.62 6.86
C GLU A 84 -1.13 5.96 5.81
N GLN A 85 -0.02 5.37 6.25
CA GLN A 85 0.90 4.58 5.43
C GLN A 85 0.26 3.29 4.88
N LYS A 86 -0.80 2.76 5.51
CA LYS A 86 -1.58 1.64 4.97
C LYS A 86 -2.61 2.07 3.92
N ASN A 87 -2.76 3.38 3.69
CA ASN A 87 -3.42 3.97 2.52
C ASN A 87 -4.88 3.52 2.29
N LEU A 88 -5.62 3.26 3.37
CA LEU A 88 -7.02 2.83 3.30
C LEU A 88 -7.97 3.86 2.67
N HIS A 89 -7.65 5.16 2.74
CA HIS A 89 -8.45 6.20 2.09
C HIS A 89 -8.46 6.03 0.55
N THR A 90 -7.34 5.61 -0.05
CA THR A 90 -7.28 5.26 -1.48
C THR A 90 -8.09 4.00 -1.80
N LEU A 91 -8.12 3.01 -0.89
CA LEU A 91 -8.99 1.84 -1.05
C LEU A 91 -10.47 2.23 -1.01
N LEU A 92 -10.89 3.09 -0.08
CA LEU A 92 -12.26 3.61 -0.05
C LEU A 92 -12.61 4.34 -1.35
N PHE A 93 -11.68 5.14 -1.89
CA PHE A 93 -11.89 5.78 -3.19
C PHE A 93 -12.03 4.75 -4.33
N ALA A 94 -11.19 3.72 -4.39
CA ALA A 94 -11.32 2.62 -5.36
C ALA A 94 -12.67 1.88 -5.24
N LEU A 95 -13.17 1.66 -4.02
CA LEU A 95 -14.49 1.06 -3.80
C LEU A 95 -15.62 1.96 -4.27
N TRP A 96 -15.52 3.28 -4.06
CA TRP A 96 -16.47 4.24 -4.62
C TRP A 96 -16.46 4.19 -6.16
N ILE A 97 -15.28 4.11 -6.80
CA ILE A 97 -15.17 3.97 -8.26
C ILE A 97 -15.90 2.70 -8.74
N LEU A 98 -15.70 1.58 -8.06
CA LEU A 98 -16.40 0.33 -8.35
C LEU A 98 -17.92 0.46 -8.18
N ALA A 99 -18.38 1.14 -7.14
CA ALA A 99 -19.79 1.33 -6.87
C ALA A 99 -20.48 2.28 -7.86
N ALA A 100 -19.78 3.36 -8.26
CA ALA A 100 -20.31 4.40 -9.13
C ALA A 100 -20.25 4.02 -10.62
N PHE A 101 -19.19 3.29 -11.04
CA PHE A 101 -18.91 3.03 -12.46
C PHE A 101 -18.78 1.55 -12.82
N GLY A 102 -18.72 0.65 -11.84
CA GLY A 102 -18.61 -0.79 -12.06
C GLY A 102 -19.93 -1.44 -12.50
N ARG A 103 -19.84 -2.53 -13.27
CA ARG A 103 -20.99 -3.25 -13.84
C ARG A 103 -21.29 -4.60 -13.16
N GLU A 104 -21.12 -4.71 -11.84
CA GLU A 104 -21.08 -5.96 -11.05
C GLU A 104 -19.69 -6.62 -11.00
N PRO A 105 -19.42 -7.44 -9.95
CA PRO A 105 -20.26 -7.66 -8.77
C PRO A 105 -20.08 -6.59 -7.69
N ARG A 106 -21.15 -6.34 -6.94
CA ARG A 106 -21.03 -5.65 -5.64
C ARG A 106 -20.06 -6.42 -4.75
N VAL A 107 -19.20 -5.68 -4.04
CA VAL A 107 -18.24 -6.22 -3.09
C VAL A 107 -18.57 -5.67 -1.71
N ALA A 108 -18.22 -6.40 -0.65
CA ALA A 108 -18.21 -5.89 0.72
C ALA A 108 -16.78 -5.89 1.26
N LEU A 109 -16.39 -4.90 2.06
CA LEU A 109 -15.07 -4.81 2.68
C LEU A 109 -15.18 -4.96 4.19
N ASP A 110 -14.49 -5.95 4.74
CA ASP A 110 -14.24 -6.09 6.16
C ASP A 110 -12.85 -5.55 6.51
N VAL A 111 -12.78 -4.61 7.46
CA VAL A 111 -11.52 -4.03 7.94
C VAL A 111 -11.23 -4.55 9.34
N TYR A 112 -10.14 -5.31 9.47
CA TYR A 112 -9.63 -5.83 10.74
C TYR A 112 -8.32 -5.13 11.10
N GLY A 113 -8.33 -4.36 12.18
CA GLY A 113 -7.21 -3.52 12.56
C GLY A 113 -7.54 -2.47 13.61
N GLY A 114 -6.53 -2.07 14.38
CA GLY A 114 -6.58 -0.90 15.26
C GLY A 114 -5.65 0.20 14.78
N GLU A 115 -5.94 1.45 15.15
CA GLU A 115 -5.08 2.61 14.87
C GLU A 115 -3.83 2.60 15.76
N ASP A 116 -2.66 2.92 15.18
CA ASP A 116 -1.39 2.98 15.91
C ASP A 116 -0.91 4.43 16.20
N ASN A 117 -1.50 5.43 15.54
CA ASN A 117 -1.18 6.85 15.65
C ASN A 117 0.29 7.20 15.37
N LEU A 118 1.00 6.38 14.58
CA LEU A 118 2.43 6.61 14.30
C LEU A 118 2.65 7.58 13.14
N GLY A 119 1.68 7.73 12.24
CA GLY A 119 1.81 8.56 11.05
C GLY A 119 2.94 8.07 10.14
N SER A 120 3.74 9.01 9.64
CA SER A 120 4.96 8.72 8.89
C SER A 120 6.16 9.20 9.70
N PRO A 121 6.70 8.36 10.62
CA PRO A 121 7.71 8.78 11.58
C PRO A 121 8.99 9.30 10.91
N ASN A 122 9.39 8.70 9.78
CA ASN A 122 10.57 9.10 9.01
C ASN A 122 10.45 10.50 8.39
N MET A 123 9.22 10.97 8.18
CA MET A 123 8.89 12.32 7.68
C MET A 123 8.55 13.29 8.83
N GLY A 124 8.30 12.77 10.03
CA GLY A 124 7.75 13.54 11.14
C GLY A 124 6.30 13.99 10.92
N LEU A 125 5.54 13.27 10.09
CA LEU A 125 4.12 13.55 9.83
C LEU A 125 3.24 12.68 10.72
N LYS A 126 2.12 13.23 11.17
CA LYS A 126 1.10 12.55 11.98
C LYS A 126 -0.28 12.98 11.53
N TYR A 127 -1.23 12.06 11.48
CA TYR A 127 -2.63 12.35 11.26
C TYR A 127 -3.47 11.67 12.37
N PRO A 128 -3.70 12.36 13.49
CA PRO A 128 -4.42 11.76 14.60
C PRO A 128 -5.88 11.47 14.22
N ASN A 129 -6.44 10.38 14.75
CA ASN A 129 -7.82 9.95 14.50
C ASN A 129 -8.09 9.55 13.05
N TYR A 130 -7.10 8.96 12.39
CA TYR A 130 -7.22 8.44 11.05
C TYR A 130 -8.33 7.40 10.93
N ALA A 131 -8.59 6.56 11.95
CA ALA A 131 -9.71 5.61 11.91
C ALA A 131 -11.07 6.34 11.84
N THR A 132 -11.25 7.39 12.64
CA THR A 132 -12.46 8.23 12.61
C THR A 132 -12.60 8.95 11.26
N TYR A 133 -11.49 9.48 10.73
CA TYR A 133 -11.46 10.07 9.40
C TYR A 133 -11.92 9.09 8.32
N LEU A 134 -11.42 7.84 8.34
CA LEU A 134 -11.82 6.83 7.38
C LEU A 134 -13.30 6.44 7.48
N GLN A 135 -13.86 6.41 8.68
CA GLN A 135 -15.30 6.18 8.89
C GLN A 135 -16.11 7.33 8.27
N GLY A 136 -15.75 8.58 8.56
CA GLY A 136 -16.40 9.75 7.94
C GLY A 136 -16.25 9.79 6.42
N LEU A 137 -15.08 9.41 5.90
CA LEU A 137 -14.85 9.28 4.46
C LEU A 137 -15.72 8.16 3.85
N SER A 138 -15.89 7.03 4.54
CA SER A 138 -16.79 5.96 4.07
C SER A 138 -18.24 6.40 4.02
N GLU A 139 -18.69 7.24 4.97
CA GLU A 139 -20.03 7.85 4.96
C GLU A 139 -20.19 8.85 3.82
N LEU A 140 -19.22 9.77 3.66
CA LEU A 140 -19.19 10.75 2.57
C LEU A 140 -19.31 10.08 1.20
N LEU A 141 -18.59 8.98 0.99
CA LEU A 141 -18.59 8.20 -0.25
C LEU A 141 -19.83 7.29 -0.41
N GLY A 142 -20.76 7.26 0.56
CA GLY A 142 -21.94 6.39 0.53
C GLY A 142 -21.63 4.90 0.71
N LEU A 143 -20.50 4.56 1.33
CA LEU A 143 -19.97 3.21 1.51
C LEU A 143 -20.28 2.60 2.89
N SER A 144 -21.05 3.25 3.75
CA SER A 144 -21.32 2.79 5.13
C SER A 144 -21.95 1.40 5.24
N ARG A 145 -22.65 0.95 4.19
CA ARG A 145 -23.23 -0.41 4.13
C ARG A 145 -22.30 -1.44 3.47
N THR A 146 -21.24 -0.95 2.84
CA THR A 146 -20.26 -1.74 2.09
C THR A 146 -19.04 -2.05 2.96
N VAL A 147 -18.70 -1.16 3.90
CA VAL A 147 -17.51 -1.27 4.73
C VAL A 147 -17.89 -1.57 6.18
N THR A 148 -17.37 -2.67 6.72
CA THR A 148 -17.54 -3.06 8.12
C THR A 148 -16.22 -2.95 8.87
N TRP A 149 -16.20 -2.17 9.95
CA TRP A 149 -15.03 -1.95 10.79
C TRP A 149 -15.08 -2.89 12.01
N HIS A 150 -14.18 -3.86 12.07
CA HIS A 150 -14.18 -4.89 13.12
C HIS A 150 -13.27 -4.56 14.31
N GLY A 151 -12.44 -3.52 14.18
CA GLY A 151 -11.44 -3.13 15.16
C GLY A 151 -10.28 -4.14 15.27
N LEU A 152 -9.49 -4.03 16.34
CA LEU A 152 -8.36 -4.92 16.60
C LEU A 152 -8.85 -6.33 16.94
N LYS A 153 -8.28 -7.34 16.27
CA LYS A 153 -8.48 -8.76 16.56
C LYS A 153 -7.14 -9.42 16.85
N SER A 154 -7.16 -10.45 17.70
CA SER A 154 -5.96 -11.26 17.93
C SER A 154 -5.57 -12.00 16.66
N ARG A 155 -4.28 -12.33 16.54
CA ARG A 155 -3.75 -13.11 15.42
C ARG A 155 -4.51 -14.43 15.26
N ASP A 156 -4.66 -15.20 16.33
CA ASP A 156 -5.31 -16.52 16.26
C ASP A 156 -6.76 -16.40 15.78
N TRP A 157 -7.49 -15.37 16.22
CA TRP A 157 -8.85 -15.10 15.76
C TRP A 157 -8.89 -14.79 14.25
N LEU A 158 -7.96 -13.97 13.75
CA LEU A 158 -7.87 -13.63 12.33
C LEU A 158 -7.60 -14.86 11.47
N PHE A 159 -6.75 -15.77 11.94
CA PHE A 159 -6.56 -17.05 11.26
C PHE A 159 -7.86 -17.85 11.22
N ASP A 160 -8.46 -18.08 12.37
CA ASP A 160 -9.60 -18.96 12.50
C ASP A 160 -10.89 -18.44 11.83
N ASN A 161 -11.02 -17.13 11.65
CA ASN A 161 -12.28 -16.51 11.19
C ASN A 161 -12.15 -15.68 9.90
N VAL A 162 -10.93 -15.45 9.41
CA VAL A 162 -10.67 -14.67 8.18
C VAL A 162 -9.83 -15.47 7.20
N HIS A 163 -8.61 -15.86 7.59
CA HIS A 163 -7.69 -16.51 6.64
C HIS A 163 -8.10 -17.94 6.23
N LEU A 164 -8.97 -18.60 7.00
CA LEU A 164 -9.54 -19.90 6.62
C LEU A 164 -10.81 -19.79 5.77
N GLU A 165 -11.48 -18.64 5.78
CA GLU A 165 -12.74 -18.41 5.07
C GLU A 165 -12.47 -17.84 3.66
N PRO A 166 -13.30 -18.16 2.64
CA PRO A 166 -13.15 -17.58 1.31
C PRO A 166 -13.23 -16.05 1.34
N HIS A 167 -12.18 -15.39 0.85
CA HIS A 167 -12.13 -13.93 0.71
C HIS A 167 -11.13 -13.50 -0.37
N ILE A 168 -11.13 -12.19 -0.66
CA ILE A 168 -10.07 -11.51 -1.40
C ILE A 168 -9.37 -10.58 -0.42
N LEU A 169 -8.10 -10.83 -0.12
CA LEU A 169 -7.35 -9.90 0.72
C LEU A 169 -6.98 -8.66 -0.12
N VAL A 170 -7.19 -7.46 0.43
CA VAL A 170 -6.81 -6.21 -0.23
C VAL A 170 -5.89 -5.40 0.68
N SER A 171 -4.72 -4.98 0.18
CA SER A 171 -3.75 -4.19 0.93
C SER A 171 -3.12 -3.10 0.05
N PRO A 172 -3.61 -1.84 0.09
CA PRO A 172 -3.09 -0.75 -0.74
C PRO A 172 -1.84 -0.07 -0.13
N THR A 173 -1.16 -0.73 0.82
CA THR A 173 -0.11 -0.15 1.68
C THR A 173 1.03 0.49 0.88
N LEU A 174 1.53 1.60 1.40
CA LEU A 174 2.71 2.34 0.97
C LEU A 174 3.69 2.51 2.13
N HIS A 175 3.58 1.67 3.16
CA HIS A 175 4.41 1.76 4.35
C HIS A 175 5.88 1.51 3.95
N SER A 176 6.76 2.45 4.30
CA SER A 176 8.16 2.44 3.85
C SER A 176 8.96 1.24 4.36
N ASP A 177 8.48 0.60 5.43
CA ASP A 177 9.06 -0.60 6.02
C ASP A 177 8.29 -1.90 5.67
N GLU A 178 7.39 -1.88 4.69
CA GLU A 178 6.59 -3.06 4.33
C GLU A 178 7.48 -4.14 3.71
N ASN A 179 8.08 -4.94 4.58
CA ASN A 179 9.19 -5.81 4.27
C ASN A 179 8.74 -7.23 3.90
N PHE A 180 7.52 -7.62 4.28
CA PHE A 180 7.00 -8.95 4.01
C PHE A 180 5.47 -9.03 3.82
N GLY A 181 4.67 -8.48 4.74
CA GLY A 181 3.20 -8.60 4.69
C GLY A 181 2.68 -9.98 5.09
N SER A 182 2.71 -10.29 6.40
CA SER A 182 2.28 -11.61 6.92
C SER A 182 0.83 -11.97 6.57
N SER A 183 -0.12 -11.01 6.67
CA SER A 183 -1.52 -11.23 6.30
C SER A 183 -1.68 -11.56 4.81
N VAL A 184 -0.85 -10.96 3.94
CA VAL A 184 -0.80 -11.26 2.50
C VAL A 184 -0.40 -12.69 2.29
N LEU A 185 0.74 -13.10 2.87
CA LEU A 185 1.21 -14.47 2.71
C LEU A 185 0.22 -15.48 3.32
N ALA A 186 -0.33 -15.21 4.50
CA ALA A 186 -1.33 -16.06 5.16
C ALA A 186 -2.55 -16.34 4.27
N SER A 187 -3.00 -15.34 3.51
CA SER A 187 -4.11 -15.48 2.58
C SER A 187 -3.69 -16.27 1.34
N LEU A 188 -2.52 -15.97 0.78
CA LEU A 188 -1.97 -16.66 -0.40
C LEU A 188 -1.74 -18.15 -0.15
N VAL A 189 -1.13 -18.52 0.99
CA VAL A 189 -0.88 -19.93 1.32
C VAL A 189 -2.16 -20.71 1.62
N ASN A 190 -3.29 -20.04 1.84
CA ASN A 190 -4.62 -20.64 1.99
C ASN A 190 -5.43 -20.66 0.69
N GLY A 191 -4.82 -20.30 -0.45
CA GLY A 191 -5.48 -20.38 -1.76
C GLY A 191 -6.35 -19.16 -2.12
N HIS A 192 -6.37 -18.13 -1.27
CA HIS A 192 -7.18 -16.93 -1.51
C HIS A 192 -6.57 -16.02 -2.56
N GLN A 193 -7.42 -15.20 -3.19
CA GLN A 193 -6.95 -14.12 -4.07
C GLN A 193 -6.45 -12.95 -3.23
N VAL A 194 -5.40 -12.28 -3.71
CA VAL A 194 -4.86 -11.08 -3.06
C VAL A 194 -4.67 -9.96 -4.07
N VAL A 195 -5.13 -8.77 -3.70
CA VAL A 195 -4.83 -7.50 -4.38
C VAL A 195 -3.96 -6.67 -3.46
N THR A 196 -2.73 -6.38 -3.88
CA THR A 196 -1.81 -5.58 -3.07
C THR A 196 -0.95 -4.69 -3.96
N THR A 197 -0.29 -3.70 -3.38
CA THR A 197 0.64 -2.84 -4.11
C THR A 197 1.89 -3.60 -4.55
N ALA A 198 2.44 -3.22 -5.71
CA ALA A 198 3.76 -3.61 -6.18
C ALA A 198 4.85 -2.90 -5.37
N TRP A 199 4.92 -3.22 -4.07
CA TRP A 199 5.67 -2.47 -3.06
C TRP A 199 6.39 -3.41 -2.08
N GLY A 200 7.67 -3.13 -1.83
CA GLY A 200 8.50 -3.80 -0.82
C GLY A 200 8.45 -5.32 -0.92
N GLY A 201 8.18 -5.99 0.20
CA GLY A 201 8.12 -7.44 0.30
C GLY A 201 7.08 -8.11 -0.59
N HIS A 202 6.01 -7.40 -0.94
CA HIS A 202 4.91 -7.98 -1.73
C HIS A 202 5.32 -8.38 -3.15
N LEU A 203 6.32 -7.72 -3.72
CA LEU A 203 6.85 -8.04 -5.05
C LEU A 203 7.35 -9.49 -5.14
N GLY A 204 8.00 -9.98 -4.07
CA GLY A 204 8.58 -11.32 -4.03
C GLY A 204 7.53 -12.45 -4.06
N PHE A 205 6.27 -12.16 -3.75
CA PHE A 205 5.21 -13.17 -3.78
C PHE A 205 4.77 -13.55 -5.19
N GLN A 206 5.05 -12.72 -6.21
CA GLN A 206 4.61 -12.99 -7.58
C GLN A 206 5.21 -14.30 -8.14
N GLU A 207 6.44 -14.64 -7.75
CA GLU A 207 7.11 -15.87 -8.17
C GLU A 207 6.40 -17.13 -7.65
N TRP A 208 5.80 -17.04 -6.47
CA TRP A 208 5.16 -18.17 -5.78
C TRP A 208 3.67 -18.27 -6.07
N PHE A 209 3.00 -17.15 -6.30
CA PHE A 209 1.54 -17.09 -6.39
C PHE A 209 1.01 -16.32 -7.62
N PRO A 210 1.49 -16.61 -8.85
CA PRO A 210 1.15 -15.82 -10.05
C PRO A 210 -0.34 -15.86 -10.42
N GLN A 211 -1.09 -16.87 -9.94
CA GLN A 211 -2.52 -17.04 -10.22
C GLN A 211 -3.43 -16.38 -9.16
N GLN A 212 -2.89 -16.04 -7.99
CA GLN A 212 -3.65 -15.50 -6.85
C GLN A 212 -3.34 -14.04 -6.59
N LEU A 213 -2.10 -13.62 -6.87
CA LEU A 213 -1.63 -12.28 -6.59
C LEU A 213 -1.90 -11.34 -7.76
N THR A 214 -2.55 -10.22 -7.46
CA THR A 214 -2.68 -9.09 -8.38
C THR A 214 -1.95 -7.90 -7.78
N LEU A 215 -0.84 -7.52 -8.41
CA LEU A 215 -0.03 -6.37 -7.99
C LEU A 215 -0.54 -5.09 -8.66
N VAL A 216 -0.81 -4.07 -7.85
CA VAL A 216 -1.20 -2.74 -8.30
C VAL A 216 0.05 -1.87 -8.39
N PRO A 217 0.37 -1.26 -9.55
CA PRO A 217 1.53 -0.40 -9.68
C PRO A 217 1.54 0.73 -8.65
N VAL A 218 2.73 1.03 -8.11
CA VAL A 218 2.97 2.23 -7.32
C VAL A 218 3.67 3.25 -8.20
N HIS A 219 3.02 4.37 -8.42
CA HIS A 219 3.48 5.41 -9.30
C HIS A 219 4.38 6.40 -8.59
N ARG A 220 5.35 6.94 -9.34
CA ARG A 220 6.16 8.08 -8.94
C ARG A 220 5.35 9.35 -9.06
N SER A 221 5.25 10.09 -7.95
CA SER A 221 4.72 11.44 -7.91
C SER A 221 5.77 12.40 -7.34
N THR A 222 5.59 13.70 -7.57
CA THR A 222 6.44 14.71 -6.93
C THR A 222 6.31 14.70 -5.41
N MET A 223 5.27 14.08 -4.86
CA MET A 223 4.97 13.98 -3.44
C MET A 223 5.10 12.56 -2.90
N GLY A 224 5.96 11.73 -3.49
CA GLY A 224 6.22 10.36 -3.04
C GLY A 224 5.38 9.30 -3.75
N PRO A 225 5.25 8.09 -3.19
CA PRO A 225 4.56 6.99 -3.84
C PRO A 225 3.04 7.21 -3.88
N VAL A 226 2.41 6.87 -5.00
CA VAL A 226 0.97 6.98 -5.21
C VAL A 226 0.41 5.69 -5.76
N VAL A 227 -0.73 5.25 -5.23
CA VAL A 227 -1.54 4.18 -5.84
C VAL A 227 -2.66 4.83 -6.64
N ASN A 228 -2.78 4.47 -7.92
CA ASN A 228 -3.92 4.91 -8.71
C ASN A 228 -5.19 4.16 -8.28
N PRO A 229 -6.23 4.84 -7.76
CA PRO A 229 -7.47 4.21 -7.28
C PRO A 229 -8.24 3.51 -8.42
N VAL A 230 -8.11 3.96 -9.67
CA VAL A 230 -8.71 3.29 -10.84
C VAL A 230 -8.03 1.95 -11.09
N SER A 231 -6.70 1.91 -11.03
CA SER A 231 -5.93 0.66 -11.15
C SER A 231 -6.25 -0.30 -10.02
N LEU A 232 -6.39 0.21 -8.78
CA LEU A 232 -6.78 -0.59 -7.62
C LEU A 232 -8.20 -1.14 -7.77
N ALA A 233 -9.16 -0.33 -8.20
CA ALA A 233 -10.53 -0.75 -8.50
C ALA A 233 -10.55 -1.89 -9.55
N HIS A 234 -9.84 -1.70 -10.66
CA HIS A 234 -9.71 -2.72 -11.70
C HIS A 234 -9.09 -4.02 -11.17
N ALA A 235 -8.04 -3.94 -10.36
CA ALA A 235 -7.42 -5.11 -9.74
C ALA A 235 -8.37 -5.87 -8.81
N ILE A 236 -9.17 -5.17 -8.01
CA ILE A 236 -10.23 -5.76 -7.17
C ILE A 236 -11.28 -6.47 -8.03
N GLN A 237 -11.72 -5.83 -9.13
CA GLN A 237 -12.67 -6.45 -10.06
C GLN A 237 -12.09 -7.72 -10.69
N MET A 238 -10.83 -7.68 -11.16
CA MET A 238 -10.13 -8.84 -11.71
C MET A 238 -10.03 -9.99 -10.71
N ALA A 239 -9.57 -9.72 -9.48
CA ALA A 239 -9.48 -10.72 -8.42
C ALA A 239 -10.84 -11.34 -8.11
N THR A 240 -11.90 -10.53 -8.17
CA THR A 240 -13.27 -11.00 -7.96
C THR A 240 -13.76 -11.96 -9.04
N HIS A 241 -13.42 -11.70 -10.31
CA HIS A 241 -13.70 -12.64 -11.39
C HIS A 241 -12.87 -13.93 -11.24
N ARG A 242 -11.59 -13.82 -10.87
CA ARG A 242 -10.69 -14.96 -10.67
C ARG A 242 -11.14 -15.88 -9.55
N MET A 243 -11.59 -15.33 -8.42
CA MET A 243 -12.06 -16.09 -7.26
C MET A 243 -13.19 -17.07 -7.63
N ARG A 244 -13.98 -16.80 -8.68
CA ARG A 244 -15.08 -17.66 -9.13
C ARG A 244 -14.64 -18.86 -9.99
N GLY A 245 -13.40 -18.87 -10.51
CA GLY A 245 -12.99 -19.82 -11.54
C GLY A 245 -11.56 -20.37 -11.44
N ILE A 246 -10.73 -19.83 -10.56
CA ILE A 246 -9.35 -20.30 -10.37
C ILE A 246 -9.28 -21.14 -9.08
N THR A 247 -8.96 -22.42 -9.24
CA THR A 247 -8.53 -23.30 -8.16
C THR A 247 -7.02 -23.47 -8.27
N VAL A 248 -6.30 -23.25 -7.17
CA VAL A 248 -4.85 -23.35 -7.13
C VAL A 248 -4.46 -24.79 -6.80
N ASP A 249 -3.46 -25.31 -7.51
CA ASP A 249 -2.93 -26.65 -7.28
C ASP A 249 -2.38 -26.79 -5.84
N ALA A 250 -2.85 -27.82 -5.12
CA ALA A 250 -2.46 -28.09 -3.73
C ALA A 250 -0.95 -28.32 -3.57
N ALA A 251 -0.27 -28.88 -4.57
CA ALA A 251 1.17 -29.07 -4.56
C ALA A 251 1.93 -27.73 -4.67
N ILE A 252 1.40 -26.74 -5.39
CA ILE A 252 1.95 -25.38 -5.42
C ILE A 252 1.86 -24.77 -4.01
N LEU A 253 0.68 -24.83 -3.40
CA LEU A 253 0.47 -24.30 -2.04
C LEU A 253 1.35 -25.02 -1.02
N HIS A 254 1.46 -26.36 -1.08
CA HIS A 254 2.33 -27.13 -0.20
C HIS A 254 3.81 -26.73 -0.32
N ARG A 255 4.31 -26.54 -1.55
CA ARG A 255 5.70 -26.07 -1.76
C ARG A 255 5.91 -24.67 -1.17
N ALA A 256 4.99 -23.75 -1.40
CA ALA A 256 5.08 -22.41 -0.82
C ALA A 256 5.05 -22.45 0.72
N ARG A 257 4.16 -23.25 1.32
CA ARG A 257 4.11 -23.44 2.78
C ARG A 257 5.42 -23.98 3.33
N ALA A 258 6.04 -24.94 2.64
CA ALA A 258 7.32 -25.50 3.07
C ALA A 258 8.45 -24.47 3.00
N GLU A 259 8.48 -23.65 1.95
CA GLU A 259 9.44 -22.56 1.76
C GLU A 259 9.34 -21.52 2.88
N PHE A 260 8.13 -21.05 3.21
CA PHE A 260 7.88 -20.03 4.23
C PHE A 260 7.71 -20.60 5.65
N SER A 261 8.03 -21.89 5.85
CA SER A 261 7.97 -22.53 7.16
C SER A 261 9.17 -22.17 8.03
N GLU A 262 9.02 -22.31 9.34
CA GLU A 262 10.15 -22.22 10.28
C GLU A 262 11.31 -23.13 9.89
N LYS A 263 11.02 -24.35 9.44
CA LYS A 263 12.04 -25.30 8.99
C LYS A 263 12.77 -24.80 7.75
N GLY A 264 12.04 -24.21 6.80
CA GLY A 264 12.60 -23.60 5.59
C GLY A 264 13.54 -22.44 5.93
N VAL A 265 13.07 -21.54 6.79
CA VAL A 265 13.85 -20.39 7.28
C VAL A 265 15.07 -20.84 8.08
N ALA A 266 14.90 -21.77 9.04
CA ALA A 266 16.00 -22.29 9.86
C ALA A 266 17.10 -22.95 9.01
N ARG A 267 16.73 -23.69 7.96
CA ARG A 267 17.68 -24.27 7.02
C ARG A 267 18.52 -23.18 6.34
N ARG A 268 17.88 -22.14 5.79
CA ARG A 268 18.59 -21.01 5.16
C ARG A 268 19.47 -20.25 6.17
N SER A 269 18.99 -20.08 7.38
CA SER A 269 19.76 -19.46 8.47
C SER A 269 20.93 -20.34 8.95
N HIS A 270 20.93 -21.64 8.69
CA HIS A 270 22.08 -22.50 8.95
C HIS A 270 23.12 -22.37 7.84
N GLU A 271 22.70 -22.25 6.57
CA GLU A 271 23.60 -22.09 5.41
C GLU A 271 24.48 -20.83 5.49
N ILE A 272 24.07 -19.81 6.25
CA ILE A 272 24.86 -18.58 6.45
C ILE A 272 25.90 -18.67 7.57
N LEU A 273 25.91 -19.77 8.35
CA LEU A 273 26.85 -19.98 9.46
C LEU A 273 28.20 -20.50 8.97
N ASP A 274 28.25 -21.16 7.82
CA ASP A 274 29.49 -21.65 7.21
C ASP A 274 30.25 -20.48 6.56
N ARG A 275 31.22 -19.89 7.29
CA ARG A 275 32.00 -18.74 6.82
C ARG A 275 33.51 -19.01 6.75
N PRO A 276 34.20 -18.54 5.68
CA PRO A 276 35.65 -18.62 5.61
C PRO A 276 36.33 -17.73 6.66
N THR A 277 37.40 -18.23 7.29
CA THR A 277 38.28 -17.47 8.19
C THR A 277 39.32 -16.64 7.41
N GLY A 278 39.74 -15.48 7.94
CA GLY A 278 40.76 -14.59 7.32
C GLY A 278 40.64 -13.12 7.75
N GLY A 279 41.43 -12.21 7.16
CA GLY A 279 41.34 -10.76 7.44
C GLY A 279 40.08 -10.09 6.86
N SER A 280 39.53 -9.09 7.55
CA SER A 280 38.29 -8.41 7.17
C SER A 280 38.46 -6.89 7.07
N ALA A 281 37.88 -6.27 6.05
CA ALA A 281 37.75 -4.81 6.01
C ALA A 281 36.50 -4.33 6.77
N PRO A 282 36.51 -3.09 7.30
CA PRO A 282 35.32 -2.46 7.89
C PRO A 282 34.16 -2.32 6.89
N LEU A 283 32.94 -2.26 7.41
CA LEU A 283 31.76 -1.95 6.61
C LEU A 283 31.85 -0.52 6.08
N LYS A 284 31.57 -0.33 4.79
CA LYS A 284 31.65 0.96 4.11
C LYS A 284 30.27 1.60 4.08
N LYS A 285 30.12 2.76 4.71
CA LYS A 285 28.95 3.64 4.55
C LYS A 285 28.98 4.30 3.16
N SER A 286 27.83 4.35 2.48
CA SER A 286 27.67 5.13 1.26
C SER A 286 27.53 6.63 1.58
N SER A 287 27.60 7.48 0.56
CA SER A 287 27.30 8.91 0.72
C SER A 287 25.87 9.14 1.23
N ILE A 288 24.92 8.31 0.77
CA ILE A 288 23.53 8.34 1.22
C ILE A 288 23.42 8.03 2.72
N GLN A 289 24.11 6.99 3.19
CA GLN A 289 24.09 6.65 4.61
C GLN A 289 24.75 7.73 5.48
N HIS A 290 25.84 8.33 5.01
CA HIS A 290 26.46 9.46 5.71
C HIS A 290 25.51 10.66 5.83
N GLU A 291 24.79 10.99 4.77
CA GLU A 291 23.81 12.09 4.80
C GLU A 291 22.63 11.79 5.74
N ILE A 292 22.18 10.53 5.80
CA ILE A 292 21.15 10.09 6.76
C ILE A 292 21.65 10.23 8.20
N ASP A 293 22.88 9.79 8.50
CA ASP A 293 23.48 9.89 9.83
C ASP A 293 23.58 11.36 10.29
N GLU A 294 23.97 12.27 9.38
CA GLU A 294 24.03 13.71 9.63
C GLU A 294 22.65 14.30 9.92
N ARG A 295 21.66 14.04 9.06
CA ARG A 295 20.29 14.54 9.22
C ARG A 295 19.63 14.07 10.50
N ARG A 296 19.87 12.81 10.91
CA ARG A 296 19.37 12.29 12.18
C ARG A 296 19.94 13.05 13.37
N SER A 297 21.24 13.37 13.32
CA SER A 297 21.90 14.18 14.34
C SER A 297 21.27 15.58 14.41
N LEU A 298 20.98 16.18 13.25
CA LEU A 298 20.28 17.48 13.16
C LEU A 298 18.85 17.43 13.69
N PHE A 299 18.11 16.34 13.47
CA PHE A 299 16.74 16.14 13.97
C PHE A 299 16.67 15.62 15.42
N GLY A 300 17.77 15.71 16.17
CA GLY A 300 17.80 15.41 17.60
C GLY A 300 17.60 13.94 17.93
N ALA A 301 18.11 13.03 17.09
CA ALA A 301 17.96 11.58 17.24
C ALA A 301 16.49 11.11 17.35
N THR A 302 15.56 11.85 16.74
CA THR A 302 14.19 11.39 16.53
C THR A 302 14.12 10.36 15.38
N ARG A 303 12.96 9.71 15.20
CA ARG A 303 12.74 8.84 14.02
C ARG A 303 12.69 9.61 12.70
N LYS A 304 12.57 10.95 12.72
CA LYS A 304 12.57 11.76 11.50
C LYS A 304 13.95 11.77 10.87
N ILE A 305 14.01 11.51 9.57
CA ILE A 305 15.24 11.46 8.76
C ILE A 305 15.09 12.28 7.49
N TYR A 306 13.87 12.37 6.97
CA TYR A 306 13.55 13.05 5.73
C TYR A 306 12.77 14.32 6.01
N THR A 307 12.97 15.31 5.14
CA THR A 307 12.31 16.61 5.24
C THR A 307 10.83 16.54 4.87
N SER A 308 10.51 15.80 3.82
CA SER A 308 9.16 15.53 3.29
C SER A 308 9.19 14.32 2.37
N TYR A 309 8.05 13.94 1.78
CA TYR A 309 8.03 12.94 0.71
C TYR A 309 8.75 13.36 -0.57
N GLU A 310 9.04 14.65 -0.75
CA GLU A 310 9.79 15.19 -1.89
C GLU A 310 11.31 15.06 -1.71
N ASP A 311 11.74 14.62 -0.52
CA ASP A 311 13.15 14.48 -0.17
C ASP A 311 13.86 13.52 -1.14
N PRO A 312 14.94 13.95 -1.84
CA PRO A 312 15.60 13.12 -2.84
C PRO A 312 16.14 11.79 -2.29
N ILE A 313 16.56 11.75 -1.02
CA ILE A 313 17.00 10.50 -0.41
C ILE A 313 15.81 9.56 -0.24
N ALA A 314 14.69 10.07 0.30
CA ALA A 314 13.49 9.27 0.48
C ALA A 314 12.97 8.72 -0.85
N GLN A 315 12.95 9.57 -1.89
CA GLN A 315 12.57 9.19 -3.25
C GLN A 315 13.43 8.02 -3.76
N GLY A 316 14.75 8.05 -3.53
CA GLY A 316 15.64 6.92 -3.88
C GLY A 316 15.23 5.60 -3.21
N PHE A 317 14.89 5.63 -1.92
CA PHE A 317 14.39 4.43 -1.23
C PHE A 317 13.00 3.99 -1.70
N PHE A 318 12.10 4.93 -1.98
CA PHE A 318 10.79 4.62 -2.56
C PHE A 318 10.92 3.96 -3.93
N GLU A 319 11.86 4.42 -4.76
CA GLU A 319 12.15 3.82 -6.06
C GLU A 319 12.65 2.38 -5.93
N ILE A 320 13.52 2.10 -4.95
CA ILE A 320 13.96 0.74 -4.62
C ILE A 320 12.77 -0.12 -4.19
N TYR A 321 11.87 0.44 -3.38
CA TYR A 321 10.70 -0.28 -2.86
C TYR A 321 9.59 -0.52 -3.89
N GLY A 322 9.56 0.19 -5.01
CA GLY A 322 8.58 -0.07 -6.08
C GLY A 322 7.86 1.16 -6.62
N MET A 323 8.21 2.37 -6.18
CA MET A 323 7.77 3.60 -6.82
C MET A 323 8.43 3.74 -8.19
N LYS A 324 7.72 3.41 -9.25
CA LYS A 324 8.30 3.34 -10.61
C LYS A 324 7.70 4.39 -11.54
N GLU A 325 6.73 3.99 -12.35
CA GLU A 325 6.21 4.77 -13.47
C GLU A 325 5.52 6.06 -13.03
N GLN A 326 5.66 7.13 -13.82
CA GLN A 326 4.94 8.38 -13.57
C GLN A 326 3.46 8.23 -13.93
N ILE A 327 2.61 9.03 -13.27
CA ILE A 327 1.23 9.22 -13.73
C ILE A 327 1.26 10.26 -14.84
N PHE A 328 0.75 9.91 -16.02
CA PHE A 328 0.75 10.79 -17.18
C PHE A 328 -0.54 11.59 -17.26
N PHE A 329 -0.38 12.89 -17.48
CA PHE A 329 -1.47 13.78 -17.83
C PHE A 329 -1.78 13.66 -19.33
N ASP A 330 -3.01 13.29 -19.64
CA ASP A 330 -3.64 13.39 -20.95
C ASP A 330 -4.71 14.50 -20.93
N LYS A 331 -4.52 15.54 -21.75
CA LYS A 331 -5.45 16.67 -21.88
C LYS A 331 -6.83 16.31 -22.43
N HIS A 332 -6.98 15.10 -23.00
CA HIS A 332 -8.23 14.61 -23.56
C HIS A 332 -9.00 13.68 -22.61
N ALA A 333 -8.44 13.38 -21.44
CA ALA A 333 -9.09 12.53 -20.46
C ALA A 333 -9.99 13.34 -19.51
N ASP A 334 -11.07 12.70 -19.06
CA ASP A 334 -11.91 13.22 -17.98
C ASP A 334 -11.28 12.90 -16.63
N TYR A 335 -11.04 13.93 -15.82
CA TYR A 335 -10.44 13.78 -14.50
C TYR A 335 -11.46 13.88 -13.39
N THR A 336 -11.25 13.09 -12.35
CA THR A 336 -11.93 13.22 -11.05
C THR A 336 -10.91 13.47 -9.96
N LEU A 337 -11.19 14.46 -9.10
CA LEU A 337 -10.38 14.77 -7.93
C LEU A 337 -10.62 13.75 -6.82
N ALA A 338 -9.56 13.46 -6.05
CA ALA A 338 -9.65 12.61 -4.88
C ALA A 338 -10.63 13.20 -3.83
N PRO A 339 -11.31 12.36 -3.01
CA PRO A 339 -12.35 12.82 -2.11
C PRO A 339 -11.86 13.67 -0.92
N TRP A 340 -10.54 13.75 -0.72
CA TRP A 340 -9.90 14.65 0.24
C TRP A 340 -9.39 15.95 -0.40
N VAL A 341 -9.84 16.25 -1.62
CA VAL A 341 -9.65 17.53 -2.30
C VAL A 341 -10.98 18.29 -2.26
N SER A 342 -10.94 19.54 -1.79
CA SER A 342 -12.10 20.43 -1.76
C SER A 342 -11.82 21.70 -2.56
N TYR A 343 -12.85 22.29 -3.15
CA TYR A 343 -12.74 23.54 -3.90
C TYR A 343 -13.81 24.54 -3.43
N SER A 344 -13.38 25.69 -2.92
CA SER A 344 -14.26 26.76 -2.43
C SER A 344 -13.58 28.12 -2.55
N ASP A 345 -14.33 29.17 -2.89
CA ASP A 345 -13.83 30.55 -2.94
C ASP A 345 -12.56 30.74 -3.79
N ASN A 346 -12.48 30.02 -4.92
CA ASN A 346 -11.30 29.96 -5.79
C ASN A 346 -10.03 29.41 -5.11
N VAL A 347 -10.18 28.63 -4.04
CA VAL A 347 -9.09 27.92 -3.38
C VAL A 347 -9.34 26.42 -3.49
N LEU A 348 -8.38 25.69 -4.05
CA LEU A 348 -8.35 24.24 -4.02
C LEU A 348 -7.50 23.80 -2.82
N CYS A 349 -8.10 23.07 -1.89
CA CYS A 349 -7.45 22.55 -0.70
C CYS A 349 -7.33 21.03 -0.78
N ILE A 350 -6.18 20.51 -0.38
CA ILE A 350 -5.90 19.08 -0.27
C ILE A 350 -5.60 18.78 1.19
N ASP A 351 -6.34 17.85 1.79
CA ASP A 351 -6.07 17.32 3.14
C ASP A 351 -5.75 15.83 3.06
N ASP A 352 -4.57 15.51 2.50
CA ASP A 352 -4.12 14.13 2.37
C ASP A 352 -3.59 13.62 3.71
N PRO A 353 -4.18 12.56 4.29
CA PRO A 353 -3.77 12.07 5.60
C PRO A 353 -2.35 11.50 5.60
N HIS A 354 -1.86 10.99 4.48
CA HIS A 354 -0.53 10.41 4.34
C HIS A 354 0.53 11.47 4.00
N ARG A 355 0.18 12.46 3.18
CA ARG A 355 1.14 13.42 2.60
C ARG A 355 1.00 14.87 3.11
N GLY A 356 -0.02 15.13 3.92
CA GLY A 356 -0.25 16.43 4.55
C GLY A 356 -1.13 17.37 3.72
N ARG A 357 -1.14 18.64 4.14
CA ARG A 357 -2.04 19.66 3.61
C ARG A 357 -1.39 20.55 2.56
N GLN A 358 -2.15 20.88 1.53
CA GLN A 358 -1.76 21.85 0.50
C GLN A 358 -2.94 22.71 0.07
N SER A 359 -2.66 23.89 -0.48
CA SER A 359 -3.67 24.80 -1.00
C SER A 359 -3.18 25.54 -2.23
N PHE A 360 -4.04 25.69 -3.22
CA PHE A 360 -3.76 26.36 -4.48
C PHE A 360 -4.79 27.46 -4.72
N LEU A 361 -4.31 28.67 -4.99
CA LEU A 361 -5.16 29.75 -5.49
C LEU A 361 -5.46 29.49 -6.97
N VAL A 362 -6.74 29.46 -7.31
CA VAL A 362 -7.21 29.19 -8.67
C VAL A 362 -7.60 30.51 -9.32
N ASP A 363 -6.87 30.90 -10.36
CA ASP A 363 -7.24 32.07 -11.15
C ASP A 363 -8.41 31.72 -12.10
N ALA A 364 -9.59 32.25 -11.80
CA ALA A 364 -10.79 32.09 -12.63
C ALA A 364 -10.63 32.67 -14.04
N ARG A 365 -9.58 33.47 -14.31
CA ARG A 365 -9.29 34.07 -15.61
C ARG A 365 -8.27 33.29 -16.45
N ALA A 366 -7.89 32.08 -16.03
CA ALA A 366 -6.94 31.27 -16.78
C ALA A 366 -7.39 31.04 -18.24
N ALA A 367 -6.44 31.11 -19.17
CA ALA A 367 -6.71 31.07 -20.60
C ALA A 367 -7.24 29.70 -21.09
N GLU A 368 -6.93 28.62 -20.36
CA GLU A 368 -7.21 27.23 -20.75
C GLU A 368 -7.76 26.43 -19.55
N PRO A 369 -9.04 26.64 -19.16
CA PRO A 369 -9.66 25.87 -18.09
C PRO A 369 -10.14 24.50 -18.59
N MET A 370 -9.87 23.47 -17.81
CA MET A 370 -10.40 22.12 -17.96
C MET A 370 -11.53 21.87 -16.96
N ASP A 371 -12.51 21.10 -17.39
CA ASP A 371 -13.60 20.62 -16.54
C ASP A 371 -13.12 19.38 -15.77
N VAL A 372 -13.23 19.42 -14.44
CA VAL A 372 -12.78 18.34 -13.54
C VAL A 372 -13.90 18.02 -12.56
N ALA A 373 -14.21 16.73 -12.40
CA ALA A 373 -15.25 16.29 -11.47
C ALA A 373 -14.73 16.21 -10.02
N MET A 374 -15.54 16.64 -9.06
CA MET A 374 -15.29 16.52 -7.63
C MET A 374 -15.86 15.20 -7.10
N CYS A 375 -15.06 14.40 -6.40
CA CYS A 375 -15.56 13.21 -5.69
C CYS A 375 -16.11 13.60 -4.30
N PRO A 376 -17.26 13.06 -3.85
CA PRO A 376 -18.16 12.13 -4.55
C PRO A 376 -19.33 12.80 -5.30
N SER A 377 -19.49 14.13 -5.21
CA SER A 377 -20.69 14.81 -5.73
C SER A 377 -20.82 14.75 -7.25
N MET A 378 -19.71 14.52 -7.95
CA MET A 378 -19.57 14.63 -9.41
C MET A 378 -19.87 16.04 -9.94
N ASP A 379 -19.88 17.05 -9.06
CA ASP A 379 -19.94 18.44 -9.48
C ASP A 379 -18.68 18.78 -10.28
N VAL A 380 -18.85 19.54 -11.36
CA VAL A 380 -17.74 19.94 -12.22
C VAL A 380 -17.21 21.28 -11.77
N CYS A 381 -15.91 21.35 -11.48
CA CYS A 381 -15.18 22.60 -11.30
C CYS A 381 -14.29 22.86 -12.53
N ARG A 382 -14.01 24.14 -12.80
CA ARG A 382 -13.14 24.55 -13.92
C ARG A 382 -11.79 24.96 -13.37
N LEU A 383 -10.74 24.22 -13.71
CA LEU A 383 -9.39 24.42 -13.21
C LEU A 383 -8.43 24.71 -14.38
N PRO A 384 -7.41 25.57 -14.21
CA PRO A 384 -6.37 25.75 -15.22
C PRO A 384 -5.72 24.42 -15.60
N GLU A 385 -5.49 24.16 -16.89
CA GLU A 385 -4.86 22.91 -17.38
C GLU A 385 -3.54 22.60 -16.64
N SER A 386 -2.71 23.63 -16.41
CA SER A 386 -1.45 23.48 -15.69
C SER A 386 -1.63 23.01 -14.24
N LEU A 387 -2.70 23.42 -13.57
CA LEU A 387 -3.04 22.95 -12.22
C LEU A 387 -3.53 21.50 -12.28
N VAL A 388 -4.38 21.15 -13.25
CA VAL A 388 -4.84 19.75 -13.42
C VAL A 388 -3.65 18.82 -13.68
N SER A 389 -2.75 19.20 -14.58
CA SER A 389 -1.51 18.46 -14.84
C SER A 389 -0.66 18.28 -13.58
N ALA A 390 -0.50 19.31 -12.76
CA ALA A 390 0.19 19.22 -11.48
C ALA A 390 -0.52 18.28 -10.50
N LEU A 391 -1.86 18.34 -10.40
CA LEU A 391 -2.65 17.45 -9.55
C LEU A 391 -2.57 15.99 -10.00
N VAL A 392 -2.49 15.71 -11.31
CA VAL A 392 -2.25 14.37 -11.84
C VAL A 392 -0.84 13.88 -11.48
N ALA A 393 0.18 14.72 -11.70
CA ALA A 393 1.57 14.40 -11.36
C ALA A 393 1.78 14.19 -9.86
N GLN A 394 0.95 14.81 -9.02
CA GLN A 394 0.91 14.61 -7.57
C GLN A 394 -0.01 13.47 -7.14
N GLY A 395 -0.83 12.88 -8.02
CA GLY A 395 -1.75 11.80 -7.64
C GLY A 395 -2.96 12.27 -6.82
N TYR A 396 -3.59 13.37 -7.24
CA TYR A 396 -4.83 13.91 -6.67
C TYR A 396 -5.95 14.08 -7.70
N ALA A 397 -5.62 13.96 -8.99
CA ALA A 397 -6.58 13.90 -10.09
C ALA A 397 -6.34 12.61 -10.87
N PHE A 398 -7.41 11.85 -11.15
CA PHE A 398 -7.31 10.54 -11.80
C PHE A 398 -8.24 10.46 -13.01
N PRO A 399 -7.80 9.84 -14.11
CA PRO A 399 -8.63 9.67 -15.29
C PRO A 399 -9.68 8.59 -15.00
N ILE A 400 -10.93 9.01 -14.78
CA ILE A 400 -12.05 8.07 -14.56
C ILE A 400 -12.89 8.11 -15.83
N PRO A 401 -13.08 6.98 -16.53
CA PRO A 401 -13.91 6.94 -17.71
C PRO A 401 -15.35 7.28 -17.32
N LEU A 402 -15.74 8.53 -17.52
CA LEU A 402 -17.14 8.94 -17.45
C LEU A 402 -17.83 8.25 -18.62
N ASN A 403 -18.59 7.20 -18.33
CA ASN A 403 -19.48 6.65 -19.34
C ASN A 403 -20.47 7.75 -19.74
N HIS A 404 -20.18 8.49 -20.82
CA HIS A 404 -20.98 9.59 -21.40
C HIS A 404 -22.41 9.20 -21.83
N SER A 405 -22.94 8.07 -21.37
CA SER A 405 -24.21 7.50 -21.83
C SER A 405 -25.08 6.88 -20.74
N ALA A 406 -24.69 6.93 -19.47
CA ALA A 406 -25.67 6.75 -18.39
C ALA A 406 -26.44 8.08 -18.26
N LYS A 407 -27.38 8.33 -19.18
CA LYS A 407 -28.48 9.26 -18.91
C LYS A 407 -29.07 8.83 -17.57
N VAL A 408 -28.75 9.58 -16.51
CA VAL A 408 -29.45 9.52 -15.24
C VAL A 408 -30.91 9.66 -15.60
N GLY A 409 -31.63 8.54 -15.52
CA GLY A 409 -33.05 8.53 -15.79
C GLY A 409 -33.69 9.51 -14.83
N GLU A 410 -34.28 10.56 -15.39
CA GLU A 410 -35.41 11.27 -14.80
C GLU A 410 -36.48 10.23 -14.47
N ASN A 411 -36.33 9.58 -13.32
CA ASN A 411 -37.35 8.76 -12.68
C ASN A 411 -37.28 9.03 -11.17
N SER A 412 -37.23 10.31 -10.81
CA SER A 412 -37.79 10.79 -9.55
C SER A 412 -39.32 10.75 -9.66
N GLY A 413 -39.86 9.53 -9.68
CA GLY A 413 -41.27 9.28 -9.43
C GLY A 413 -41.61 9.75 -8.03
N VAL A 414 -42.11 10.98 -7.94
CA VAL A 414 -42.77 11.53 -6.76
C VAL A 414 -43.98 10.65 -6.45
N VAL A 415 -43.82 9.70 -5.54
CA VAL A 415 -44.95 9.05 -4.87
C VAL A 415 -45.52 10.07 -3.87
N ARG A 416 -46.45 10.90 -4.35
CA ARG A 416 -47.39 11.60 -3.47
C ARG A 416 -48.24 10.55 -2.76
N ARG A 417 -47.92 10.28 -1.50
CA ARG A 417 -48.88 9.69 -0.56
C ARG A 417 -49.91 10.77 -0.21
N THR A 418 -51.10 10.67 -0.78
CA THR A 418 -52.30 11.25 -0.18
C THR A 418 -52.67 10.42 1.05
N LEU A 419 -52.74 11.10 2.19
CA LEU A 419 -53.53 10.67 3.35
C LEU A 419 -55.01 10.87 3.05
#